data_AF-A0A4Y7REI1-F1
#
_entry.id   AF-A0A4Y7REI1-F1
#
_cell.length_a   1.000
_cell.length_b   1.000
_cell.length_c   1.000
_cell.angle_alpha   90.00
_cell.angle_beta   90.00
_cell.angle_gamma   90.00
#
_symmetry.space_group_name_H-M   'P 1'
#
loop_
_entity.id
_entity.type
_entity.pdbx_description
1 polymer ?
#
loop_
_entity_poly.entity_id
_entity_poly.type
_entity_poly.pdbx_seq_one_letter_code
_entity_poly.pdbx_strand_id
1 'polypeptide(L)'
;MQPLYKIFEYNFLYGARLATAYELGQGVKIIGFEERDSFEVRVLSIGKNPKRTGLGKKALQFLRSKFNKITVSEIYEGALPFWLKMMECGLVDELLSIKDGSSIYRLVETNIDRMQDDSNNGLLVHEI
;
A
#
# COMPACT_ATOMS: atom_id res chain seq x y z
N MET A 1 21.16 20.25 -10.69
CA MET A 1 20.21 19.32 -10.02
C MET A 1 18.81 19.75 -10.42
N GLN A 2 18.10 18.99 -11.27
CA GLN A 2 16.72 19.32 -11.66
C GLN A 2 15.75 18.91 -10.54
N PRO A 3 14.69 19.69 -10.24
CA PRO A 3 13.71 19.28 -9.26
C PRO A 3 12.94 18.06 -9.78
N LEU A 4 13.08 16.98 -9.01
CA LEU A 4 12.46 15.68 -9.17
C LEU A 4 10.93 15.82 -9.04
N TYR A 5 10.19 15.58 -10.13
CA TYR A 5 8.74 15.32 -10.19
C TYR A 5 7.81 16.46 -9.71
N LYS A 6 6.91 16.92 -10.59
CA LYS A 6 5.76 17.72 -10.15
C LYS A 6 4.88 16.82 -9.29
N ILE A 7 4.67 17.20 -8.03
CA ILE A 7 3.79 16.52 -7.08
C ILE A 7 2.52 17.35 -7.00
N PHE A 8 1.38 16.73 -7.22
CA PHE A 8 0.08 17.34 -6.98
C PHE A 8 -0.60 16.61 -5.82
N GLU A 9 -1.07 17.39 -4.86
CA GLU A 9 -1.78 16.92 -3.68
C GLU A 9 -3.18 17.54 -3.69
N TYR A 10 -4.21 16.70 -3.48
CA TYR A 10 -5.58 17.17 -3.35
C TYR A 10 -6.42 16.20 -2.53
N ASN A 11 -7.49 16.73 -1.95
CA ASN A 11 -8.45 15.98 -1.15
C ASN A 11 -9.75 15.78 -1.92
N PHE A 12 -10.39 14.63 -1.73
CA PHE A 12 -11.70 14.32 -2.31
C PHE A 12 -12.43 13.29 -1.44
N LEU A 13 -13.75 13.17 -1.63
CA LEU A 13 -14.53 12.16 -0.92
C LEU A 13 -14.36 10.79 -1.58
N TYR A 14 -13.91 9.81 -0.80
CA TYR A 14 -13.84 8.40 -1.16
C TYR A 14 -14.87 7.64 -0.30
N GLY A 15 -16.04 7.38 -0.89
CA GLY A 15 -17.21 6.96 -0.11
C GLY A 15 -17.61 8.05 0.87
N ALA A 16 -17.68 7.71 2.16
CA ALA A 16 -17.99 8.66 3.24
C ALA A 16 -16.76 9.25 3.94
N ARG A 17 -15.53 8.90 3.51
CA ARG A 17 -14.27 9.36 4.14
C ARG A 17 -13.54 10.36 3.23
N LEU A 18 -12.92 11.37 3.83
CA LEU A 18 -12.05 12.30 3.11
C LEU A 18 -10.71 11.62 2.81
N ALA A 19 -10.38 11.45 1.53
CA ALA A 19 -9.14 10.85 1.06
C ALA A 19 -8.18 11.90 0.51
N THR A 20 -6.89 11.63 0.64
CA THR A 20 -5.80 12.41 0.06
C THR A 20 -5.25 11.67 -1.16
N ALA A 21 -5.10 12.38 -2.28
CA ALA A 21 -4.41 11.89 -3.48
C ALA A 21 -3.06 12.60 -3.67
N TYR A 22 -2.02 11.81 -3.91
CA TYR A 22 -0.73 12.26 -4.39
C TYR A 22 -0.53 11.80 -5.84
N GLU A 23 -0.52 12.73 -6.77
CA GLU A 23 -0.10 12.47 -8.15
C GLU A 23 1.36 12.85 -8.30
N LEU A 24 2.19 11.83 -8.46
CA LEU A 24 3.62 11.94 -8.71
C LEU A 24 3.85 11.86 -10.21
N GLY A 25 4.88 12.54 -10.71
CA GLY A 25 5.25 12.46 -12.13
C GLY A 25 5.45 11.01 -12.61
N GLN A 26 5.37 10.81 -13.92
CA GLN A 26 5.36 9.49 -14.58
C GLN A 26 4.09 8.65 -14.33
N GLY A 27 2.98 9.32 -14.02
CA GLY A 27 1.66 8.68 -13.92
C GLY A 27 1.51 7.81 -12.67
N VAL A 28 2.28 8.09 -11.62
CA VAL A 28 2.14 7.39 -10.34
C VAL A 28 1.14 8.14 -9.48
N LYS A 29 0.20 7.42 -8.88
CA LYS A 29 -0.81 8.00 -7.99
C LYS A 29 -0.93 7.16 -6.73
N ILE A 30 -0.87 7.82 -5.59
CA ILE A 30 -1.20 7.25 -4.28
C ILE A 30 -2.51 7.86 -3.83
N ILE A 31 -3.44 7.03 -3.36
CA ILE A 31 -4.68 7.47 -2.69
C ILE A 31 -4.73 6.76 -1.35
N GLY A 32 -5.08 7.50 -0.31
CA GLY A 32 -5.25 6.95 1.01
C GLY A 32 -5.91 7.92 1.98
N PHE A 33 -5.87 7.53 3.25
CA PHE A 33 -6.42 8.32 4.34
C PHE A 33 -5.29 8.77 5.25
N GLU A 34 -5.23 10.07 5.49
CA GLU A 34 -4.26 10.68 6.39
C GLU A 34 -4.85 10.81 7.79
N GLU A 35 -4.09 10.41 8.80
CA GLU A 35 -4.42 10.61 10.21
C GLU A 35 -3.16 10.95 11.00
N ARG A 36 -3.02 12.23 11.38
CA ARG A 36 -1.84 12.77 12.08
C ARG A 36 -0.55 12.41 11.34
N ASP A 37 0.30 11.58 11.94
CA ASP A 37 1.58 11.13 11.36
C ASP A 37 1.46 9.77 10.65
N SER A 38 0.24 9.34 10.33
CA SER A 38 -0.03 8.07 9.68
C SER A 38 -0.77 8.21 8.36
N PHE A 39 -0.51 7.26 7.45
CA PHE A 39 -1.17 7.19 6.16
C PHE A 39 -1.61 5.76 5.82
N GLU A 40 -2.92 5.56 5.64
CA GLU A 40 -3.52 4.31 5.18
C GLU A 40 -3.60 4.33 3.65
N VAL A 41 -2.70 3.62 2.99
CA VAL A 41 -2.71 3.47 1.52
C VAL A 41 -3.86 2.56 1.09
N ARG A 42 -4.72 3.08 0.22
CA ARG A 42 -5.79 2.33 -0.43
C ARG A 42 -5.50 1.99 -1.87
N VAL A 43 -4.84 2.88 -2.59
CA VAL A 43 -4.50 2.70 -3.99
C VAL A 43 -3.09 3.19 -4.23
N LEU A 44 -2.29 2.35 -4.88
CA LEU A 44 -1.07 2.77 -5.56
C LEU A 44 -1.20 2.34 -7.02
N SER A 45 -1.38 3.30 -7.92
CA SER A 45 -1.39 3.04 -9.35
C SER A 45 -0.10 3.55 -9.97
N ILE A 46 0.50 2.74 -10.83
CA ILE A 46 1.63 3.11 -11.68
C ILE A 46 1.09 3.18 -13.11
N GLY A 47 1.28 4.33 -13.77
CA GLY A 47 0.74 4.63 -15.09
C GLY A 47 1.06 3.58 -16.16
N LYS A 48 0.36 3.68 -17.30
CA LYS A 48 0.37 2.64 -18.34
C LYS A 48 1.76 2.37 -18.94
N ASN A 49 1.85 1.16 -19.48
CA ASN A 49 2.94 0.49 -20.18
C ASN A 49 3.99 1.41 -20.88
N PRO A 50 5.28 1.04 -20.86
CA PRO A 50 5.85 -0.21 -20.38
C PRO A 50 5.84 -0.34 -18.85
N LYS A 51 5.85 -1.57 -18.32
CA LYS A 51 6.09 -1.81 -16.89
C LYS A 51 7.42 -1.15 -16.50
N ARG A 52 7.37 -0.17 -15.60
CA ARG A 52 8.56 0.53 -15.11
C ARG A 52 8.90 0.02 -13.72
N THR A 53 10.09 -0.55 -13.58
CA THR A 53 10.59 -1.06 -12.30
C THR A 53 10.93 0.11 -11.36
N GLY A 54 10.70 -0.08 -10.07
CA GLY A 54 11.11 0.87 -9.03
C GLY A 54 10.24 2.10 -8.81
N LEU A 55 9.22 2.37 -9.65
CA LEU A 55 8.34 3.52 -9.44
C LEU A 55 7.50 3.42 -8.16
N GLY A 56 6.95 2.23 -7.87
CA GLY A 56 6.22 2.00 -6.62
C GLY A 56 7.10 2.23 -5.39
N LYS A 57 8.35 1.74 -5.43
CA LYS A 57 9.33 1.97 -4.35
C LYS A 57 9.60 3.46 -4.14
N LYS A 58 9.85 4.22 -5.21
CA LYS A 58 10.07 5.68 -5.13
C LYS A 58 8.86 6.43 -4.60
N ALA A 59 7.66 6.00 -4.98
CA ALA A 59 6.41 6.57 -4.49
C ALA A 59 6.27 6.40 -2.97
N LEU A 60 6.59 5.20 -2.47
CA LEU A 60 6.56 4.91 -1.04
C LEU A 60 7.70 5.58 -0.27
N GLN A 61 8.86 5.80 -0.89
CA GLN A 61 9.93 6.62 -0.28
C GLN A 61 9.48 8.07 -0.09
N PHE A 62 8.76 8.64 -1.07
CA PHE A 62 8.12 9.94 -0.90
C PHE A 62 7.13 9.92 0.27
N LEU A 63 6.22 8.93 0.30
CA LEU A 63 5.23 8.82 1.38
C LEU A 63 5.89 8.65 2.76
N ARG A 64 6.94 7.83 2.85
CA ARG A 64 7.71 7.59 4.08
C ARG A 64 8.38 8.85 4.60
N SER A 65 8.77 9.77 3.73
CA SER A 65 9.33 11.06 4.15
C SER A 65 8.30 12.00 4.80
N LYS A 66 7.00 11.75 4.60
CA LYS A 66 5.90 12.57 5.14
C LYS A 66 5.26 11.98 6.41
N PHE A 67 5.25 10.66 6.55
CA PHE A 67 4.52 9.97 7.60
C PHE A 67 5.45 9.07 8.41
N ASN A 68 5.13 8.83 9.68
CA ASN A 68 5.83 7.90 10.58
C ASN A 68 5.22 6.49 10.58
N LYS A 69 3.91 6.37 10.31
CA LYS A 69 3.24 5.08 10.10
C LYS A 69 2.57 5.01 8.73
N ILE A 70 2.78 3.95 7.97
CA ILE A 70 2.16 3.66 6.68
C ILE A 70 1.54 2.27 6.77
N THR A 71 0.23 2.18 6.54
CA THR A 71 -0.48 0.91 6.46
C THR A 71 -1.09 0.74 5.07
N VAL A 72 -1.44 -0.48 4.70
CA VAL A 72 -2.09 -0.77 3.41
C VAL A 72 -3.30 -1.65 3.63
N SER A 73 -4.42 -1.31 3.01
CA SER A 73 -5.69 -2.03 3.16
C SER A 73 -6.38 -2.23 1.81
N GLU A 74 -7.31 -3.20 1.75
CA GLU A 74 -7.97 -3.66 0.52
C GLU A 74 -6.97 -4.03 -0.58
N ILE A 75 -5.93 -4.77 -0.20
CA ILE A 75 -4.90 -5.25 -1.11
C ILE A 75 -5.52 -6.25 -2.08
N TYR A 76 -5.44 -5.99 -3.39
CA TYR A 76 -5.73 -7.02 -4.38
C TYR A 76 -4.72 -8.17 -4.25
N GLU A 77 -5.20 -9.41 -4.27
CA GLU A 77 -4.35 -10.61 -4.09
C GLU A 77 -3.12 -10.61 -5.02
N GLY A 78 -3.30 -10.27 -6.30
CA GLY A 78 -2.20 -10.19 -7.26
C GLY A 78 -1.15 -9.11 -6.98
N ALA A 79 -1.44 -8.15 -6.09
CA ALA A 79 -0.51 -7.12 -5.63
C ALA A 79 0.13 -7.46 -4.28
N LEU A 80 -0.32 -8.50 -3.57
CA LEU A 80 0.18 -8.88 -2.25
C LEU A 80 1.70 -9.10 -2.21
N PRO A 81 2.33 -9.80 -3.19
CA PRO A 81 3.79 -9.98 -3.19
C PRO A 81 4.56 -8.67 -3.24
N PHE A 82 4.03 -7.65 -3.94
CA PHE A 82 4.63 -6.33 -3.96
C PHE A 82 4.58 -5.67 -2.58
N TRP A 83 3.43 -5.73 -1.91
CA TRP A 83 3.24 -5.09 -0.61
C TRP A 83 4.05 -5.75 0.51
N LEU A 84 4.11 -7.08 0.53
CA LEU A 84 5.02 -7.82 1.42
C LEU A 84 6.47 -7.36 1.23
N LYS A 85 6.91 -7.20 -0.02
CA LYS A 85 8.26 -6.71 -0.29
C LYS A 85 8.50 -5.28 0.20
N MET A 86 7.50 -4.41 0.14
CA MET A 86 7.60 -3.04 0.62
C MET A 86 7.65 -2.97 2.15
N MET A 87 6.94 -3.88 2.82
CA MET A 87 7.02 -4.06 4.27
C MET A 87 8.41 -4.54 4.69
N GLU A 88 8.97 -5.56 4.05
CA GLU A 88 10.36 -6.01 4.27
C GLU A 88 11.39 -4.88 4.07
N CYS A 89 11.12 -3.94 3.17
CA CYS A 89 12.00 -2.79 2.91
C CYS A 89 11.82 -1.64 3.92
N GLY A 90 10.93 -1.76 4.91
CA GLY A 90 10.61 -0.69 5.87
C GLY A 90 9.87 0.51 5.26
N LEU A 91 9.23 0.32 4.10
CA LEU A 91 8.46 1.39 3.43
C LEU A 91 6.96 1.35 3.79
N VAL A 92 6.52 0.24 4.37
CA VAL A 92 5.17 0.00 4.87
C VAL A 92 5.32 -0.70 6.22
N ASP A 93 4.52 -0.32 7.20
CA ASP A 93 4.60 -0.87 8.56
C ASP A 93 3.64 -2.05 8.75
N GLU A 94 2.48 -2.04 8.08
CA GLU A 94 1.42 -3.03 8.33
C GLU A 94 0.53 -3.25 7.09
N LEU A 95 0.16 -4.50 6.83
CA LEU A 95 -0.84 -4.88 5.83
C LEU A 95 -2.13 -5.27 6.55
N LEU A 96 -3.20 -4.53 6.35
CA LEU A 96 -4.43 -4.62 7.15
C LEU A 96 -5.47 -5.58 6.56
N SER A 97 -5.62 -5.58 5.23
CA SER A 97 -6.65 -6.41 4.59
C SER A 97 -6.37 -6.72 3.13
N ILE A 98 -6.91 -7.86 2.69
CA ILE A 98 -6.94 -8.32 1.30
C ILE A 98 -8.37 -8.17 0.77
N LYS A 99 -8.49 -7.76 -0.49
CA LYS A 99 -9.75 -7.69 -1.22
C LYS A 99 -9.80 -8.77 -2.29
N ASP A 100 -10.82 -9.61 -2.22
CA ASP A 100 -11.12 -10.64 -3.21
C ASP A 100 -12.55 -10.45 -3.71
N GLY A 101 -12.70 -9.95 -4.94
CA GLY A 101 -13.99 -9.57 -5.49
C GLY A 101 -14.71 -8.55 -4.60
N SER A 102 -15.85 -8.96 -4.04
CA SER A 102 -16.66 -8.16 -3.11
C SER A 102 -16.29 -8.36 -1.64
N SER A 103 -15.49 -9.37 -1.31
CA SER A 103 -15.14 -9.72 0.06
C SER A 103 -13.85 -9.02 0.49
N ILE A 104 -13.81 -8.61 1.76
CA ILE A 104 -12.65 -8.00 2.40
C ILE A 104 -12.28 -8.86 3.60
N TYR A 105 -11.00 -9.22 3.66
CA TYR A 105 -10.48 -10.05 4.71
C TYR A 105 -9.44 -9.33 5.53
N ARG A 106 -9.56 -9.35 6.86
CA ARG A 106 -8.53 -8.79 7.74
C ARG A 106 -7.31 -9.72 7.75
N LEU A 107 -6.15 -9.13 7.55
CA LEU A 107 -4.89 -9.76 7.90
C LEU A 107 -4.70 -9.57 9.40
N VAL A 108 -4.71 -10.67 10.14
CA VAL A 108 -4.37 -10.66 11.57
C VAL A 108 -2.91 -11.10 11.66
N GLU A 109 -2.07 -10.36 12.37
CA GLU A 109 -0.72 -10.83 12.71
C GLU A 109 -0.82 -12.13 13.51
N THR A 110 -0.70 -13.26 12.83
CA THR A 110 -0.19 -14.47 13.45
C THR A 110 1.32 -14.36 13.40
N ASN A 111 1.97 -14.24 14.56
CA ASN A 111 3.43 -14.26 14.74
C ASN A 111 4.10 -15.12 13.65
N ILE A 112 4.73 -14.49 12.66
CA ILE A 112 5.58 -15.18 11.68
C ILE A 112 6.91 -15.42 12.37
N ASP A 113 6.89 -16.28 13.39
CA ASP A 113 8.07 -16.80 14.03
C ASP A 113 7.88 -18.31 14.17
N ARG A 114 8.59 -19.05 13.30
CA ARG A 114 8.67 -20.51 13.13
C ARG A 114 7.53 -21.20 12.37
N MET A 115 7.70 -21.32 11.06
CA MET A 115 7.42 -22.58 10.35
C MET A 115 8.46 -22.74 9.22
N GLN A 116 9.58 -23.37 9.57
CA GLN A 116 10.22 -24.31 8.65
C GLN A 116 9.41 -25.61 8.73
N ASP A 117 9.18 -26.17 7.56
CA ASP A 117 8.58 -27.48 7.24
C ASP A 117 7.06 -27.69 7.24
N ASP A 118 6.68 -28.31 6.13
CA ASP A 118 5.48 -29.08 5.80
C ASP A 118 4.14 -28.38 5.50
N SER A 119 3.95 -28.16 4.19
CA SER A 119 2.81 -28.72 3.45
C SER A 119 1.40 -28.46 3.99
N ASN A 120 1.08 -27.24 4.43
CA ASN A 120 -0.29 -26.70 4.37
C ASN A 120 -0.28 -25.19 4.65
N ASN A 121 -0.19 -24.37 3.60
CA ASN A 121 -0.19 -22.91 3.71
C ASN A 121 -1.60 -22.39 4.04
N GLY A 122 -1.95 -22.34 5.33
CA GLY A 122 -3.17 -21.71 5.81
C GLY A 122 -2.89 -20.29 6.33
N LEU A 123 -3.05 -19.27 5.48
CA LEU A 123 -3.26 -17.90 5.95
C LEU A 123 -4.64 -17.88 6.64
N LEU A 124 -4.71 -17.47 7.91
CA LEU A 124 -6.01 -17.34 8.59
C LEU A 124 -6.67 -16.03 8.15
N VAL A 125 -7.78 -16.19 7.44
CA VAL A 125 -8.52 -15.12 6.79
C VAL A 125 -9.83 -14.94 7.56
N HIS A 126 -10.08 -13.76 8.12
CA HIS A 126 -11.37 -13.41 8.73
C HIS A 126 -12.13 -12.44 7.84
N GLU A 127 -13.34 -12.83 7.42
CA GLU A 127 -14.28 -11.99 6.68
C GLU A 127 -14.81 -10.86 7.60
N ILE A 128 -14.88 -9.63 7.06
CA ILE A 128 -15.42 -8.43 7.74
C ILE A 128 -16.72 -7.99 7.06
#